data_AF-A0AAD8IKA3-F1
#
_entry.id   AF-A0AAD8IKA3-F1
#
_cell.length_a   1.000
_cell.length_b   1.000
_cell.length_c   1.000
_cell.angle_alpha   90.00
_cell.angle_beta   90.00
_cell.angle_gamma   90.00
#
_symmetry.space_group_name_H-M   'P 1'
#
loop_
_entity.id
_entity.type
_entity.pdbx_description
1 polymer ?
#
loop_
_entity_poly.entity_id
_entity_poly.type
_entity_poly.pdbx_seq_one_letter_code
_entity_poly.pdbx_strand_id
1 'polypeptide(L)'
;MQIFVNSVSGNNTVSLNVESSDSIEQLKALVLEKTHAADVEEMRLVFAGKELEDHREVADYRIQSESTLDLLMRLRGGRGSLPRIDPNLLVLAQRNNQKKMICRKCYARLDIRAKNCRKKKCGHSNQLRSKATLNGKQAKKLNCLETRVMILDEAECAIYMARRFHSHHENGMNMVMR
;
A
#
# COMPACT_ATOMS: atom_id res chain seq x y z
N MET A 1 20.74 12.97 28.70
CA MET A 1 19.45 13.29 29.34
C MET A 1 18.39 12.27 28.94
N GLN A 2 17.37 12.05 29.78
CA GLN A 2 16.28 11.11 29.49
C GLN A 2 15.05 11.87 29.00
N ILE A 3 14.43 11.40 27.91
CA ILE A 3 13.20 11.97 27.35
C ILE A 3 12.16 10.86 27.09
N PHE A 4 10.90 11.25 26.94
CA PHE A 4 9.79 10.35 26.71
C PHE A 4 9.13 10.62 25.36
N VAL A 5 8.74 9.56 24.65
CA VAL A 5 8.02 9.65 23.38
C VAL A 5 6.69 8.92 23.51
N ASN A 6 5.59 9.65 23.34
CA ASN A 6 4.24 9.10 23.30
C ASN A 6 3.99 8.47 21.92
N SER A 7 3.65 7.19 21.90
CA SER A 7 3.22 6.52 20.68
C SER A 7 1.77 6.89 20.31
N VAL A 8 1.47 7.00 19.00
CA VAL A 8 0.12 7.23 18.45
C VAL A 8 -0.94 6.27 19.00
N SER A 9 -0.54 5.08 19.48
CA SER A 9 -1.47 4.10 20.07
C SER A 9 -2.00 4.48 21.46
N GLY A 10 -1.58 5.63 22.03
CA GLY A 10 -2.19 6.23 23.22
C GLY A 10 -1.77 5.63 24.57
N ASN A 11 -1.24 4.41 24.60
CA ASN A 11 -0.96 3.69 25.86
C ASN A 11 0.51 3.31 26.11
N ASN A 12 1.41 3.60 25.16
CA ASN A 12 2.82 3.19 25.25
C ASN A 12 3.74 4.40 25.14
N THR A 13 4.45 4.70 26.23
CA THR A 13 5.53 5.70 26.29
C THR A 13 6.88 5.02 26.14
N VAL A 14 7.69 5.45 25.19
CA VAL A 14 9.05 4.94 24.99
C VAL A 14 10.04 5.90 25.64
N SER A 15 10.90 5.38 26.52
CA SER A 15 11.98 6.16 27.12
C SER A 15 13.25 6.10 26.27
N LEU A 16 13.89 7.26 26.05
CA LEU A 16 15.12 7.40 25.28
C LEU A 16 16.18 8.15 26.09
N ASN A 17 17.42 7.68 26.00
CA ASN A 17 18.59 8.40 26.50
C ASN A 17 19.25 9.10 25.33
N VAL A 18 19.34 10.41 25.41
CA VAL A 18 19.75 11.29 24.31
C VAL A 18 20.66 12.39 24.85
N GLU A 19 21.54 12.94 24.03
CA GLU A 19 22.36 14.10 24.37
C GLU A 19 21.76 15.38 23.76
N SER A 20 22.11 16.54 24.31
CA SER A 20 21.59 17.82 23.81
C SER A 20 22.16 18.17 22.42
N SER A 21 23.32 17.61 22.08
CA SER A 21 23.99 17.73 20.78
C SER A 21 23.51 16.74 19.73
N ASP A 22 22.63 15.79 20.09
CA ASP A 22 22.10 14.84 19.11
C ASP A 22 21.20 15.58 18.10
N SER A 23 21.18 15.10 16.86
CA SER A 23 20.27 15.63 15.85
C SER A 23 18.88 14.99 15.97
N ILE A 24 17.86 15.71 15.50
CA ILE A 24 16.50 15.15 15.43
C ILE A 24 16.45 13.90 14.54
N GLU A 25 17.28 13.83 13.49
CA GLU A 25 17.40 12.65 12.63
C GLU A 25 17.86 11.41 13.44
N GLN A 26 18.88 11.56 14.29
CA GLN A 26 19.36 10.49 15.18
C GLN A 26 18.29 10.05 16.17
N LEU A 27 17.51 11.00 16.72
CA LEU A 27 16.38 10.67 17.59
C LEU A 27 15.33 9.81 16.87
N LYS A 28 14.96 10.17 15.64
CA LYS A 28 13.99 9.38 14.84
C LYS A 28 14.49 7.97 14.59
N ALA A 29 15.80 7.79 14.33
CA ALA A 29 16.40 6.46 14.18
C ALA A 29 16.30 5.62 15.46
N LEU A 30 16.57 6.20 16.63
CA LEU A 30 16.43 5.51 17.93
C LEU A 30 14.97 5.16 18.25
N VAL A 31 14.03 6.05 17.92
CA VAL A 31 12.59 5.78 18.04
C VAL A 31 12.18 4.62 17.14
N LEU A 32 12.67 4.58 15.89
CA LEU A 32 12.39 3.50 14.94
C LEU A 32 12.83 2.14 15.48
N GLU A 33 14.05 2.06 16.01
CA GLU A 33 14.61 0.83 16.56
C GLU A 33 13.75 0.28 17.71
N LYS A 34 13.33 1.16 18.64
CA LYS A 34 12.52 0.72 19.79
C LYS A 34 11.05 0.42 19.43
N THR A 35 10.46 1.20 18.54
CA THR A 35 9.03 1.07 18.18
C THR A 35 8.77 0.03 17.10
N HIS A 36 9.82 -0.50 16.45
CA HIS A 36 9.69 -1.43 15.31
C HIS A 36 8.83 -0.86 14.17
N ALA A 37 8.85 0.45 13.97
CA ALA A 37 8.16 1.08 12.85
C ALA A 37 8.90 0.81 11.52
N ALA A 38 8.20 1.00 10.39
CA ALA A 38 8.70 0.54 9.09
C ALA A 38 9.60 1.57 8.37
N ASP A 39 9.30 2.87 8.47
CA ASP A 39 9.96 3.94 7.70
C ASP A 39 10.23 5.18 8.59
N VAL A 40 11.47 5.70 8.57
CA VAL A 40 11.89 6.92 9.31
C VAL A 40 11.28 8.19 8.71
N GLU A 41 11.21 8.28 7.37
CA GLU A 41 10.71 9.46 6.65
C GLU A 41 9.23 9.78 6.92
N GLU A 42 8.48 8.80 7.41
CA GLU A 42 7.07 8.95 7.75
C GLU A 42 6.83 9.43 9.19
N MET A 43 7.89 9.47 10.00
CA MET A 43 7.81 9.85 11.41
C MET A 43 7.87 11.35 11.57
N ARG A 44 6.90 11.86 12.32
CA ARG A 44 6.85 13.25 12.78
C ARG A 44 6.96 13.27 14.29
N LEU A 45 8.01 13.91 14.79
CA LEU A 45 8.15 14.20 16.21
C LEU A 45 7.62 15.60 16.45
N VAL A 46 6.72 15.75 17.42
CA VAL A 46 6.11 17.03 17.77
C VAL A 46 6.42 17.37 19.22
N PHE A 47 6.86 18.60 19.45
CA PHE A 47 7.07 19.16 20.78
C PHE A 47 6.40 20.52 20.90
N ALA A 48 5.61 20.73 21.95
CA ALA A 48 4.89 22.00 22.18
C ALA A 48 4.12 22.53 20.95
N GLY A 49 3.53 21.61 20.17
CA GLY A 49 2.78 21.94 18.96
C GLY A 49 3.63 22.28 17.73
N LYS A 50 4.96 22.11 17.78
CA LYS A 50 5.88 22.30 16.65
C LYS A 50 6.47 20.97 16.20
N GLU A 51 6.40 20.71 14.89
CA GLU A 51 7.08 19.58 14.25
C GLU A 51 8.58 19.83 14.24
N LEU A 52 9.36 18.84 14.67
CA LEU A 52 10.81 18.93 14.75
C LEU A 52 11.44 18.67 13.37
N GLU A 53 12.34 19.56 12.97
CA GLU A 53 13.11 19.48 11.72
C GLU A 53 14.37 18.62 11.88
N ASP A 54 14.67 17.77 10.89
CA ASP A 54 15.76 16.77 10.96
C ASP A 54 17.16 17.38 11.11
N HIS A 55 17.37 18.58 10.57
CA HIS A 55 18.67 19.24 10.49
C HIS A 55 19.01 20.11 11.71
N ARG A 56 18.20 20.05 12.77
CA ARG A 56 18.43 20.79 14.02
C ARG A 56 18.80 19.85 15.15
N GLU A 57 19.39 20.43 16.19
CA GLU A 57 19.76 19.70 17.40
C GLU A 57 18.64 19.71 18.43
N VAL A 58 18.67 18.77 19.37
CA VAL A 58 17.71 18.72 20.49
C VAL A 58 17.79 19.99 21.35
N ALA A 59 19.00 20.54 21.53
CA ALA A 59 19.24 21.78 22.26
C ALA A 59 18.49 22.99 21.67
N ASP A 60 18.35 23.07 20.34
CA ASP A 60 17.70 24.19 19.65
C ASP A 60 16.23 24.34 20.04
N TYR A 61 15.57 23.22 20.34
CA TYR A 61 14.17 23.17 20.75
C TYR A 61 13.98 23.29 22.26
N ARG A 62 15.07 23.49 23.02
CA ARG A 62 15.06 23.58 24.50
C ARG A 62 14.39 22.38 25.16
N ILE A 63 14.57 21.20 24.57
CA ILE A 63 14.07 19.95 25.13
C ILE A 63 14.93 19.63 26.36
N GLN A 64 14.26 19.51 27.51
CA GLN A 64 14.90 19.22 28.80
C GLN A 64 14.76 17.74 29.16
N SER A 65 15.47 17.31 30.20
CA SER A 65 15.21 16.04 30.86
C SER A 65 13.72 15.91 31.22
N GLU A 66 13.17 14.72 31.00
CA GLU A 66 11.77 14.36 31.27
C GLU A 66 10.73 15.03 30.35
N SER A 67 11.17 15.70 29.28
CA SER A 67 10.25 16.22 28.27
C SER A 67 9.54 15.09 27.53
N THR A 68 8.27 15.31 27.21
CA THR A 68 7.43 14.41 26.41
C THR A 68 7.32 14.91 24.97
N LEU A 69 7.63 14.04 24.02
CA LEU A 69 7.46 14.24 22.59
C LEU A 69 6.29 13.39 22.10
N ASP A 70 5.48 13.94 21.21
CA ASP A 70 4.43 13.17 20.56
C ASP A 70 4.93 12.63 19.23
N LEU A 71 4.94 11.29 19.07
CA LEU A 71 5.20 10.65 17.80
C LEU A 71 3.89 10.61 17.02
N LEU A 72 3.87 11.27 15.86
CA LEU A 72 2.79 11.17 14.88
C LEU A 72 3.30 10.38 13.67
N MET A 73 2.55 9.37 13.28
CA MET A 73 2.80 8.66 12.03
C MET A 73 1.92 9.25 10.93
N ARG A 74 2.51 9.44 9.74
CA ARG A 74 1.70 9.65 8.55
C ARG A 74 0.89 8.38 8.30
N LEU A 75 -0.43 8.46 8.45
CA LEU A 75 -1.31 7.35 8.09
C LEU A 75 -1.31 7.22 6.57
N ARG A 76 -0.48 6.32 6.02
CA ARG A 76 -0.61 5.88 4.63
C ARG A 76 -1.94 5.13 4.49
N GLY A 77 -2.90 5.78 3.84
CA GLY A 77 -4.15 5.16 3.44
C GLY A 77 -3.87 3.98 2.49
N GLY A 78 -4.25 2.77 2.91
CA GLY A 78 -4.01 1.55 2.15
C GLY A 78 -2.67 0.87 2.49
N ARG A 79 -2.77 -0.21 3.27
CA ARG A 79 -1.69 -1.18 3.55
C ARG A 79 -0.44 -0.63 4.26
N GLY A 80 -0.58 0.36 5.14
CA GLY A 80 0.45 0.66 6.14
C GLY A 80 0.55 -0.49 7.16
N SER A 81 1.74 -1.06 7.34
CA SER A 81 2.05 -2.22 8.18
C SER A 81 1.20 -3.45 7.85
N LEU A 82 1.65 -4.31 6.95
CA LEU A 82 1.05 -5.64 6.82
C LEU A 82 1.55 -6.47 8.02
N PRO A 83 0.76 -6.74 9.08
CA PRO A 83 1.04 -7.93 9.86
C PRO A 83 1.10 -9.07 8.86
N ARG A 84 2.11 -9.95 8.94
CA ARG A 84 2.23 -11.11 8.03
C ARG A 84 0.83 -11.69 7.88
N ILE A 85 0.20 -11.51 6.70
CA ILE A 85 -1.16 -12.00 6.48
C ILE A 85 -1.10 -13.46 6.85
N ASP A 86 -1.96 -13.88 7.78
CA ASP A 86 -1.99 -15.27 8.21
C ASP A 86 -1.98 -16.16 6.95
N PRO A 87 -1.07 -17.13 6.86
CA PRO A 87 -0.89 -17.92 5.64
C PRO A 87 -2.20 -18.58 5.20
N ASN A 88 -3.11 -18.90 6.12
CA ASN A 88 -4.43 -19.45 5.80
C ASN A 88 -5.35 -18.41 5.13
N LEU A 89 -5.33 -17.16 5.59
CA LEU A 89 -6.08 -16.06 4.96
C LEU A 89 -5.56 -15.77 3.55
N LEU A 90 -4.23 -15.82 3.35
CA LEU A 90 -3.62 -15.67 2.04
C LEU A 90 -4.06 -16.79 1.09
N VAL A 91 -4.02 -18.04 1.54
CA VAL A 91 -4.46 -19.21 0.77
C VAL A 91 -5.95 -19.12 0.42
N LEU A 92 -6.79 -18.70 1.38
CA LEU A 92 -8.22 -18.50 1.17
C LEU A 92 -8.49 -17.41 0.12
N ALA A 93 -7.79 -16.28 0.23
CA ALA A 93 -7.88 -15.19 -0.74
C ALA A 93 -7.43 -15.64 -2.14
N GLN A 94 -6.33 -16.39 -2.25
CA GLN A 94 -5.88 -16.95 -3.52
C GLN A 94 -6.92 -17.89 -4.12
N ARG A 95 -7.51 -18.79 -3.33
CA ARG A 95 -8.52 -19.76 -3.79
C ARG A 95 -9.81 -19.08 -4.26
N ASN A 96 -10.25 -18.03 -3.56
CA ASN A 96 -11.52 -17.36 -3.86
C ASN A 96 -11.39 -16.32 -4.98
N ASN A 97 -10.26 -15.63 -5.06
CA ASN A 97 -10.13 -14.45 -5.91
C ASN A 97 -9.22 -14.65 -7.13
N GLN A 98 -8.19 -15.49 -7.04
CA GLN A 98 -7.16 -15.60 -8.07
C GLN A 98 -7.22 -16.93 -8.84
N LYS A 99 -7.24 -18.06 -8.14
CA LYS A 99 -7.25 -19.43 -8.70
C LYS A 99 -8.64 -19.80 -9.21
N LYS A 100 -9.02 -19.27 -10.38
CA LYS A 100 -10.32 -19.48 -11.03
C LYS A 100 -10.16 -19.73 -12.53
N MET A 101 -11.09 -20.47 -13.12
CA MET A 101 -11.24 -20.59 -14.57
C MET A 101 -12.17 -19.49 -15.09
N ILE A 102 -11.94 -19.05 -16.32
CA ILE A 102 -12.73 -18.06 -17.04
C ILE A 102 -13.20 -18.67 -18.36
N CYS A 103 -14.50 -18.60 -18.64
CA CYS A 103 -15.01 -19.01 -19.94
C CYS A 103 -14.58 -18.03 -21.04
N ARG A 104 -14.08 -18.53 -22.17
CA ARG A 104 -13.66 -17.68 -23.30
C ARG A 104 -14.84 -17.01 -24.01
N LYS A 105 -16.01 -17.65 -24.03
CA LYS A 105 -17.21 -17.13 -24.71
C LYS A 105 -18.00 -16.12 -23.88
N CYS A 106 -18.12 -16.34 -22.57
CA CYS A 106 -18.99 -15.53 -21.71
C CYS A 106 -18.30 -14.87 -20.51
N TYR A 107 -16.97 -15.01 -20.39
CA TYR A 107 -16.14 -14.41 -19.34
C TYR A 107 -16.57 -14.75 -17.90
N ALA A 108 -17.41 -15.77 -17.71
CA ALA A 108 -17.85 -16.19 -16.38
C ALA A 108 -16.68 -16.73 -15.55
N ARG A 109 -16.59 -16.29 -14.28
CA ARG A 109 -15.72 -16.90 -13.26
C ARG A 109 -16.27 -18.25 -12.83
N LEU A 110 -15.41 -19.26 -12.85
CA LEU A 110 -15.67 -20.65 -12.55
C LEU A 110 -14.63 -21.18 -11.57
N ASP A 111 -14.95 -22.30 -10.93
CA ASP A 111 -13.99 -23.01 -10.10
C ASP A 111 -12.77 -23.47 -10.90
N ILE A 112 -11.62 -23.61 -10.24
CA ILE A 112 -10.37 -24.06 -10.88
C ILE A 112 -10.50 -25.45 -11.50
N ARG A 113 -11.38 -26.31 -10.96
CA ARG A 113 -11.63 -27.67 -11.46
C ARG A 113 -12.75 -27.77 -12.50
N ALA A 114 -13.39 -26.67 -12.87
CA ALA A 114 -14.50 -26.69 -13.81
C ALA A 114 -14.04 -27.11 -15.22
N LYS A 115 -14.72 -28.10 -15.81
CA LYS A 115 -14.49 -28.55 -17.20
C LYS A 115 -15.41 -27.83 -18.20
N ASN A 116 -16.63 -27.52 -17.78
CA ASN A 116 -17.65 -26.85 -18.59
C ASN A 116 -18.11 -25.56 -17.92
N CYS A 117 -18.53 -24.59 -18.72
CA CYS A 117 -19.10 -23.36 -18.18
C CYS A 117 -20.48 -23.60 -17.55
N ARG A 118 -20.74 -22.99 -16.39
CA ARG A 118 -22.06 -23.06 -15.73
C ARG A 118 -23.16 -22.26 -16.44
N LYS A 119 -22.83 -21.40 -17.42
CA LYS A 119 -23.78 -20.46 -18.03
C LYS A 119 -24.39 -21.05 -19.31
N LYS A 120 -25.74 -21.13 -19.35
CA LYS A 120 -26.51 -21.61 -20.51
C LYS A 120 -26.28 -20.76 -21.77
N LYS A 121 -26.08 -19.44 -21.63
CA LYS A 121 -25.84 -18.51 -22.76
C LYS A 121 -24.60 -18.79 -23.62
N CYS A 122 -23.66 -19.60 -23.13
CA CYS A 122 -22.50 -20.04 -23.93
C CYS A 122 -22.58 -21.51 -24.35
N GLY A 123 -23.76 -22.13 -24.21
CA GLY A 123 -23.99 -23.55 -24.49
C GLY A 123 -23.18 -24.48 -23.60
N HIS A 124 -22.92 -24.10 -22.34
CA HIS A 124 -22.05 -24.85 -21.42
C HIS A 124 -20.65 -25.16 -21.98
N SER A 125 -20.10 -24.23 -22.78
CA SER A 125 -18.83 -24.42 -23.47
C SER A 125 -17.68 -24.89 -22.55
N ASN A 126 -16.90 -25.83 -23.06
CA ASN A 126 -15.64 -26.32 -22.50
C ASN A 126 -14.43 -25.44 -22.82
N GLN A 127 -14.60 -24.36 -23.60
CA GLN A 127 -13.53 -23.43 -23.95
C GLN A 127 -13.23 -22.50 -22.76
N LEU A 128 -12.47 -23.01 -21.81
CA LEU A 128 -12.07 -22.32 -20.59
C LEU A 128 -10.60 -21.91 -20.65
N ARG A 129 -10.23 -20.90 -19.86
CA ARG A 129 -8.84 -20.47 -19.63
C ARG A 129 -8.64 -20.16 -18.16
N SER A 130 -7.40 -20.18 -17.68
CA SER A 130 -7.09 -19.68 -16.33
C SER A 130 -7.31 -18.17 -16.25
N LYS A 131 -7.71 -17.68 -15.06
CA LYS A 131 -7.67 -16.26 -14.75
C LYS A 131 -6.20 -15.82 -14.70
N ALA A 132 -5.90 -14.70 -15.36
CA ALA A 132 -4.56 -14.12 -15.32
C ALA A 132 -4.21 -13.77 -13.87
N THR A 133 -3.08 -14.29 -13.41
CA THR A 133 -2.48 -13.91 -12.13
C THR A 133 -1.72 -12.60 -12.30
N LEU A 134 -1.67 -11.77 -11.26
CA LEU A 134 -0.76 -10.64 -11.22
C LEU A 134 0.66 -11.22 -11.20
N ASN A 135 1.36 -11.21 -12.34
CA ASN A 135 2.75 -11.64 -12.39
C ASN A 135 3.58 -10.68 -11.50
N GLY A 136 4.62 -11.17 -10.82
CA GLY A 136 5.48 -10.34 -9.96
C GLY A 136 6.06 -9.10 -10.66
N LYS A 137 6.19 -9.12 -11.99
CA LYS A 137 6.58 -7.96 -12.82
C LYS A 137 5.46 -6.91 -13.00
N GLN A 138 4.18 -7.29 -12.98
CA GLN A 138 3.03 -6.38 -13.01
C GLN A 138 2.62 -5.91 -11.60
N ALA A 139 2.86 -6.73 -10.57
CA ALA A 139 2.73 -6.29 -9.17
C ALA A 139 3.75 -5.19 -8.82
N LYS A 140 4.98 -5.27 -9.36
CA LYS A 140 5.94 -4.16 -9.31
C LYS A 140 5.48 -2.90 -10.04
N LYS A 141 4.61 -3.02 -11.05
CA LYS A 141 4.04 -1.85 -11.75
C LYS A 141 2.94 -1.14 -10.95
N LEU A 142 2.30 -1.83 -9.99
CA LEU A 142 1.46 -1.18 -8.97
C LEU A 142 2.29 -0.63 -7.80
N ASN A 143 3.56 -1.04 -7.68
CA ASN A 143 4.54 -0.44 -6.77
C ASN A 143 5.56 0.41 -7.55
N CYS A 144 5.16 1.06 -8.65
CA CYS A 144 5.93 2.12 -9.26
C CYS A 144 5.76 3.40 -8.42
N LEU A 145 6.34 3.35 -7.23
CA LEU A 145 6.74 4.47 -6.39
C LEU A 145 7.96 5.22 -6.98
N GLU A 146 8.01 5.36 -8.31
CA GLU A 146 9.00 6.24 -8.98
C GLU A 146 8.38 6.90 -10.21
N THR A 147 7.11 7.27 -10.14
CA THR A 147 6.62 8.30 -11.07
C THR A 147 5.74 9.26 -10.30
N ARG A 148 6.41 10.34 -9.95
CA ARG A 148 5.96 11.65 -9.51
C ARG A 148 4.84 12.21 -10.40
N VAL A 149 3.67 11.57 -10.37
CA VAL A 149 2.43 12.11 -10.93
C VAL A 149 1.41 12.06 -9.81
N MET A 150 1.18 13.25 -9.27
CA MET A 150 0.10 13.56 -8.36
C MET A 150 -1.22 13.03 -8.92
N ILE A 151 -2.04 12.51 -8.00
CA ILE A 151 -3.49 12.68 -7.96
C ILE A 151 -4.11 12.98 -9.32
N LEU A 152 -4.64 11.94 -9.94
CA LEU A 152 -5.79 12.13 -10.79
C LEU A 152 -6.93 11.44 -10.05
N ASP A 153 -7.86 12.26 -9.56
CA ASP A 153 -9.11 11.87 -8.90
C ASP A 153 -9.76 10.64 -9.57
N GLU A 154 -10.57 9.89 -8.83
CA GLU A 154 -11.25 8.68 -9.34
C GLU A 154 -11.96 8.91 -10.69
N ALA A 155 -12.37 10.16 -10.98
CA ALA A 155 -12.95 10.60 -12.25
C ALA A 155 -11.96 10.54 -13.45
N GLU A 156 -10.70 10.92 -13.28
CA GLU A 156 -9.71 10.92 -14.37
C GLU A 156 -9.15 9.51 -14.65
N CYS A 157 -9.06 8.66 -13.61
CA CYS A 157 -8.72 7.25 -13.77
C CYS A 157 -9.84 6.50 -14.55
N ALA A 158 -11.10 6.86 -14.32
CA ALA A 158 -12.24 6.37 -15.10
C ALA A 158 -12.19 6.87 -16.56
N ILE A 159 -11.83 8.14 -16.81
CA ILE A 159 -11.66 8.68 -18.17
C ILE A 159 -10.49 8.01 -18.91
N TYR A 160 -9.37 7.74 -18.24
CA TYR A 160 -8.23 7.02 -18.84
C TYR A 160 -8.58 5.56 -19.21
N MET A 161 -9.29 4.86 -18.32
CA MET A 161 -9.79 3.51 -18.60
C MET A 161 -10.86 3.52 -19.72
N ALA A 162 -11.72 4.52 -19.78
CA ALA A 162 -12.73 4.68 -20.83
C ALA A 162 -12.11 5.02 -22.21
N ARG A 163 -11.12 5.92 -22.27
CA ARG A 163 -10.37 6.21 -23.51
C ARG A 163 -9.59 5.01 -24.02
N ARG A 164 -8.98 4.22 -23.11
CA ARG A 164 -8.31 2.96 -23.47
C ARG A 164 -9.29 1.91 -23.98
N PHE A 165 -10.51 1.87 -23.46
CA PHE A 165 -11.57 1.00 -23.97
C PHE A 165 -12.04 1.42 -25.38
N HIS A 166 -12.16 2.73 -25.63
CA HIS A 166 -12.53 3.26 -26.96
C HIS A 166 -11.44 3.01 -28.02
N SER A 167 -10.16 3.20 -27.72
CA SER A 167 -9.08 2.92 -28.69
C SER A 167 -8.90 1.43 -29.03
N HIS A 168 -9.35 0.51 -28.16
CA HIS A 168 -9.39 -0.92 -28.50
C HIS A 168 -10.62 -1.32 -29.31
N HIS A 169 -11.67 -0.50 -29.33
CA HIS A 169 -12.85 -0.72 -30.15
C HIS A 169 -12.64 -0.22 -31.59
N GLU A 170 -11.92 0.89 -31.79
CA GLU A 170 -11.60 1.39 -33.14
C GLU A 170 -10.55 0.53 -33.86
N ASN A 171 -9.55 0.00 -33.14
CA ASN A 171 -8.56 -0.91 -33.72
C ASN A 171 -9.06 -2.35 -33.89
N GLY A 172 -10.24 -2.68 -33.36
CA GLY A 172 -10.90 -3.99 -33.54
C GLY A 172 -11.98 -4.00 -34.63
N MET A 173 -12.41 -2.84 -35.12
CA MET A 173 -13.42 -2.72 -36.18
C MET A 173 -12.82 -2.60 -37.59
N ASN A 174 -11.51 -2.39 -37.73
CA ASN A 174 -10.83 -2.29 -39.04
C ASN A 174 -10.31 -3.62 -39.60
N MET A 175 -10.86 -4.75 -39.16
CA MET A 175 -10.45 -6.08 -39.64
C MET A 175 -11.63 -6.98 -40.07
N VAL A 176 -12.77 -6.37 -40.44
CA VAL A 176 -13.85 -7.03 -41.19
C VAL A 176 -14.53 -6.01 -42.12
N MET A 177 -13.82 -5.55 -43.15
CA MET A 177 -14.40 -5.08 -44.42
C MET A 177 -13.29 -5.01 -45.48
N ARG A 178 -13.00 -6.17 -46.08
CA ARG A 178 -12.62 -6.35 -47.49
C ARG A 178 -12.71 -7.83 -47.81
#